data_AF-A0A415BW53-F1
#
_entry.id   AF-A0A415BW53-F1
#
_cell.length_a   1.000
_cell.length_b   1.000
_cell.length_c   1.000
_cell.angle_alpha   90.00
_cell.angle_beta   90.00
_cell.angle_gamma   90.00
#
_symmetry.space_group_name_H-M   'P 1'
#
loop_
_entity.id
_entity.type
_entity.pdbx_description
1 polymer ?
#
loop_
_entity_poly.entity_id
_entity_poly.type
_entity_poly.pdbx_seq_one_letter_code
_entity_poly.pdbx_strand_id
1 'polypeptide(L)'
;MKKAQLIVAGIGPGSPEDITPAVIQAVKNSDVVIGYKYYFQFIEPYLEPGTECIDTGMKREKARAEQAFELAEQGKTVCVISSGDAGIYGMAPLVYEMKRERGSRVEIEVLPGISAFQKAASLLGAPIGHDFCVISLSDLMTPWDRIEKRIHAAATADFVTAVYNPKSEGRYWQLYRLKEIFLKERAPETPVGFVRQAGRKEETVTITTLQEFDPEQVDMFTVVLIGNSQSYYREGKLITPRGYYREKTTDATGIGQEIMINSFRTIEKELKNKNIPSDHKWALLHAIHTTADFEMENILHVDPLAVECLYKILNEGKVRTIITDVTMAAAGIRKGALERMGIGVKCYLGDERAAALAKEKGITRTQAGIRMAAEEHPEALYVFGNAPTALMELCDLIRKEKAHPCGIIAAPVGFVHVCESKHMVKPFGHIPKLIVEGRKGGSNLAATLVNAILTFDDAEQLKPGRDV
;
A
#
# COMPACT_ATOMS: atom_id res chain seq x y z
N MET A 1 30.25 51.93 10.29
CA MET A 1 30.73 50.96 9.27
C MET A 1 29.51 50.16 8.79
N LYS A 2 29.33 50.01 7.48
CA LYS A 2 28.28 49.12 6.92
C LYS A 2 28.52 47.71 7.50
N LYS A 3 27.48 47.05 7.98
CA LYS A 3 27.60 45.73 8.60
C LYS A 3 27.93 44.71 7.50
N ALA A 4 28.94 43.86 7.71
CA ALA A 4 29.34 42.85 6.73
C ALA A 4 28.19 41.87 6.47
N GLN A 5 27.72 41.78 5.23
CA GLN A 5 26.51 41.04 4.86
C GLN A 5 26.77 40.11 3.68
N LEU A 6 26.35 38.86 3.83
CA LEU A 6 26.39 37.83 2.80
C LEU A 6 24.96 37.31 2.56
N ILE A 7 24.42 37.58 1.38
CA ILE A 7 23.10 37.14 0.96
C ILE A 7 23.28 35.88 0.11
N VAL A 8 22.51 34.82 0.36
CA VAL A 8 22.48 33.61 -0.47
C VAL A 8 21.09 33.51 -1.09
N ALA A 9 20.99 33.71 -2.40
CA ALA A 9 19.73 33.93 -3.09
C ALA A 9 19.41 32.82 -4.11
N GLY A 10 18.20 32.26 -4.01
CA GLY A 10 17.63 31.36 -5.00
C GLY A 10 17.00 32.14 -6.16
N ILE A 11 17.57 32.08 -7.36
CA ILE A 11 17.11 32.85 -8.53
C ILE A 11 16.01 32.15 -9.32
N GLY A 12 15.39 31.10 -8.78
CA GLY A 12 14.38 30.33 -9.50
C GLY A 12 14.98 29.43 -10.60
N PRO A 13 14.12 28.71 -11.35
CA PRO A 13 14.54 27.68 -12.28
C PRO A 13 15.13 28.25 -13.58
N GLY A 14 14.75 29.47 -13.98
CA GLY A 14 15.34 30.17 -15.13
C GLY A 14 14.45 31.21 -15.82
N SER A 15 13.15 31.29 -15.49
CA SER A 15 12.28 32.37 -16.01
C SER A 15 12.44 33.64 -15.17
N PRO A 16 12.50 34.83 -15.76
CA PRO A 16 12.46 36.10 -15.02
C PRO A 16 11.23 36.24 -14.12
N GLU A 17 10.09 35.66 -14.51
CA GLU A 17 8.84 35.68 -13.73
C GLU A 17 8.90 34.83 -12.47
N ASP A 18 9.82 33.85 -12.42
CA ASP A 18 9.99 32.96 -11.28
C ASP A 18 10.99 33.52 -10.24
N ILE A 19 11.61 34.69 -10.51
CA ILE A 19 12.52 35.38 -9.58
C ILE A 19 11.69 36.19 -8.60
N THR A 20 11.90 35.98 -7.31
CA THR A 20 11.15 36.70 -6.28
C THR A 20 11.57 38.18 -6.21
N PRO A 21 10.66 39.11 -5.86
CA PRO A 21 11.01 40.52 -5.69
C PRO A 21 12.13 40.75 -4.66
N ALA A 22 12.19 39.93 -3.61
CA ALA A 22 13.25 40.00 -2.60
C ALA A 22 14.64 39.71 -3.21
N VAL A 23 14.74 38.70 -4.07
CA VAL A 23 15.99 38.35 -4.76
C VAL A 23 16.39 39.44 -5.76
N ILE A 24 15.44 40.00 -6.50
CA ILE A 24 15.70 41.15 -7.39
C ILE A 24 16.29 42.31 -6.59
N GLN A 25 15.69 42.64 -5.43
CA GLN A 25 16.17 43.74 -4.60
C GLN A 25 17.55 43.47 -4.01
N ALA A 26 17.83 42.22 -3.62
CA ALA A 26 19.14 41.83 -3.12
C ALA A 26 20.23 41.95 -4.18
N VAL A 27 19.96 41.49 -5.41
CA VAL A 27 20.90 41.63 -6.54
C VAL A 27 21.17 43.11 -6.83
N LYS A 28 20.14 43.95 -6.87
CA LYS A 28 20.27 45.41 -7.08
C LYS A 28 21.12 46.09 -6.02
N ASN A 29 20.99 45.68 -4.75
CA ASN A 29 21.63 46.33 -3.62
C ASN A 29 23.03 45.77 -3.30
N SER A 30 23.53 44.80 -4.07
CA SER A 30 24.80 44.14 -3.79
C SER A 30 25.97 44.85 -4.46
N ASP A 31 27.07 44.99 -3.73
CA ASP A 31 28.32 45.50 -4.30
C ASP A 31 28.98 44.44 -5.21
N VAL A 32 28.80 43.16 -4.88
CA VAL A 32 29.32 42.00 -5.64
C VAL A 32 28.27 40.90 -5.74
N VAL A 33 28.14 40.31 -6.92
CA VAL A 33 27.36 39.08 -7.16
C VAL A 33 28.28 37.94 -7.56
N ILE A 34 28.21 36.82 -6.85
CA ILE A 34 29.05 35.64 -7.08
C ILE A 34 28.18 34.46 -7.47
N GLY A 35 28.54 33.78 -8.55
CA GLY A 35 27.72 32.72 -9.11
C GLY A 35 28.44 31.82 -10.09
N TYR A 36 27.67 30.93 -10.70
CA TYR A 36 28.13 30.19 -11.88
C TYR A 36 27.86 31.07 -13.11
N LYS A 37 28.82 31.16 -14.04
CA LYS A 37 28.71 31.99 -15.25
C LYS A 37 27.35 31.95 -15.94
N TYR A 38 26.80 30.74 -16.08
CA TYR A 38 25.52 30.52 -16.75
C TYR A 38 24.34 31.20 -16.04
N TYR A 39 24.41 31.43 -14.73
CA TYR A 39 23.30 32.03 -13.96
C TYR A 39 23.22 33.55 -14.10
N PHE A 40 24.32 34.22 -14.47
CA PHE A 40 24.32 35.68 -14.60
C PHE A 40 23.35 36.18 -15.66
N GLN A 41 23.14 35.42 -16.74
CA GLN A 41 22.19 35.79 -17.80
C GLN A 41 20.74 35.98 -17.29
N PHE A 42 20.38 35.35 -16.15
CA PHE A 42 19.04 35.45 -15.59
C PHE A 42 18.85 36.68 -14.69
N ILE A 43 19.94 37.25 -14.18
CA ILE A 43 19.90 38.36 -13.23
C ILE A 43 20.50 39.66 -13.78
N GLU A 44 21.14 39.62 -14.95
CA GLU A 44 21.74 40.76 -15.65
C GLU A 44 20.81 41.98 -15.76
N PRO A 45 19.50 41.85 -16.08
CA PRO A 45 18.60 43.01 -16.14
C PRO A 45 18.37 43.73 -14.80
N TYR A 46 18.79 43.14 -13.68
CA TYR A 46 18.59 43.67 -12.34
C TYR A 46 19.90 44.12 -11.67
N LEU A 47 21.05 43.99 -12.33
CA LEU A 47 22.31 44.49 -11.79
C LEU A 47 22.39 46.00 -11.94
N GLU A 48 22.84 46.69 -10.89
CA GLU A 48 23.17 48.11 -11.00
C GLU A 48 24.48 48.30 -11.80
N PRO A 49 24.62 49.38 -12.58
CA PRO A 49 25.85 49.67 -13.30
C PRO A 49 27.07 49.68 -12.38
N GLY A 50 28.09 48.89 -12.72
CA GLY A 50 29.32 48.78 -11.93
C GLY A 50 29.31 47.68 -10.87
N THR A 51 28.22 46.92 -10.72
CA THR A 51 28.18 45.72 -9.85
C THR A 51 29.20 44.69 -10.32
N GLU A 52 30.10 44.27 -9.43
CA GLU A 52 31.14 43.28 -9.74
C GLU A 52 30.53 41.87 -9.81
N CYS A 53 30.66 41.18 -10.95
CA CYS A 53 30.20 39.79 -11.11
C CYS A 53 31.39 38.83 -11.15
N ILE A 54 31.42 37.88 -10.22
CA ILE A 54 32.53 36.93 -10.07
C ILE A 54 32.09 35.51 -10.42
N ASP A 55 32.66 34.97 -11.50
CA ASP A 55 32.51 33.57 -11.89
C ASP A 55 33.59 32.70 -11.22
N THR A 56 33.15 31.57 -10.67
CA THR A 56 34.03 30.57 -10.05
C THR A 56 34.03 29.23 -10.78
N GLY A 57 33.27 29.07 -11.86
CA GLY A 57 33.12 27.81 -12.60
C GLY A 57 32.27 26.74 -11.88
N MET A 58 32.11 25.57 -12.50
CA MET A 58 31.40 24.40 -11.92
C MET A 58 32.30 23.59 -10.98
N LYS A 59 31.71 22.92 -9.98
CA LYS A 59 32.40 22.04 -8.99
C LYS A 59 33.42 22.77 -8.10
N ARG A 60 33.26 24.07 -7.93
CA ARG A 60 34.11 24.94 -7.10
C ARG A 60 33.29 25.70 -6.06
N GLU A 61 32.24 25.05 -5.55
CA GLU A 61 31.31 25.63 -4.57
C GLU A 61 32.07 26.11 -3.33
N LYS A 62 33.09 25.36 -2.87
CA LYS A 62 33.92 25.79 -1.72
C LYS A 62 34.67 27.09 -2.00
N ALA A 63 35.38 27.18 -3.13
CA ALA A 63 36.10 28.41 -3.51
C ALA A 63 35.14 29.60 -3.66
N ARG A 64 33.92 29.36 -4.16
CA ARG A 64 32.87 30.38 -4.25
C ARG A 64 32.47 30.95 -2.89
N ALA A 65 32.25 30.07 -1.92
CA ALA A 65 31.92 30.50 -0.57
C ALA A 65 33.12 31.23 0.09
N GLU A 66 34.36 30.76 -0.12
CA GLU A 66 35.57 31.39 0.43
C GLU A 66 35.72 32.84 -0.06
N GLN A 67 35.61 33.05 -1.37
CA GLN A 67 35.70 34.38 -1.97
C GLN A 67 34.56 35.30 -1.52
N ALA A 68 33.37 34.74 -1.29
CA ALA A 68 32.23 35.51 -0.79
C ALA A 68 32.48 36.02 0.64
N PHE A 69 33.06 35.20 1.52
CA PHE A 69 33.44 35.64 2.86
C PHE A 69 34.55 36.69 2.83
N GLU A 70 35.59 36.51 2.02
CA GLU A 70 36.70 37.48 1.92
C GLU A 70 36.20 38.88 1.54
N LEU A 71 35.30 38.97 0.58
CA LEU A 71 34.73 40.24 0.14
C LEU A 71 33.74 40.81 1.16
N ALA A 72 32.91 39.97 1.79
CA ALA A 72 32.00 40.42 2.83
C ALA A 72 32.75 40.95 4.07
N GLU A 73 33.86 40.32 4.45
CA GLU A 73 34.72 40.74 5.56
C GLU A 73 35.45 42.06 5.29
N GLN A 74 35.66 42.40 4.02
CA GLN A 74 36.13 43.73 3.58
C GLN A 74 35.02 44.80 3.63
N GLY A 75 33.80 44.44 4.06
CA GLY A 75 32.68 45.35 4.21
C GLY A 75 31.79 45.50 2.98
N LYS A 76 31.99 44.68 1.94
CA LYS A 76 31.08 44.63 0.77
C LYS A 76 29.79 43.88 1.12
N THR A 77 28.68 44.29 0.53
CA THR A 77 27.44 43.51 0.48
C THR A 77 27.57 42.50 -0.66
N VAL A 78 27.64 41.22 -0.34
CA VAL A 78 27.88 40.14 -1.32
C VAL A 78 26.63 39.29 -1.48
N CYS A 79 26.19 39.07 -2.73
CA CYS A 79 25.10 38.14 -3.05
C CYS A 79 25.62 36.91 -3.79
N VAL A 80 25.46 35.74 -3.19
CA VAL A 80 25.77 34.43 -3.77
C VAL A 80 24.52 33.84 -4.38
N ILE A 81 24.48 33.72 -5.71
CA ILE A 81 23.31 33.21 -6.44
C ILE A 81 23.35 31.68 -6.62
N SER A 82 22.20 31.04 -6.45
CA SER A 82 21.96 29.62 -6.72
C SER A 82 20.74 29.45 -7.62
N SER A 83 20.76 28.55 -8.60
CA SER A 83 19.56 28.20 -9.36
C SER A 83 18.53 27.52 -8.46
N GLY A 84 17.25 27.78 -8.72
CA GLY A 84 16.16 27.25 -7.92
C GLY A 84 16.09 27.92 -6.55
N ASP A 85 16.10 27.12 -5.51
CA ASP A 85 16.18 27.58 -4.12
C ASP A 85 17.61 27.41 -3.57
N ALA A 86 18.09 28.39 -2.79
CA ALA A 86 19.45 28.37 -2.24
C ALA A 86 19.69 27.25 -1.20
N GLY A 87 18.64 26.74 -0.56
CA GLY A 87 18.70 25.67 0.43
C GLY A 87 18.54 24.26 -0.15
N ILE A 88 18.03 24.12 -1.38
CA ILE A 88 17.79 22.80 -2.01
C ILE A 88 18.97 22.46 -2.92
N TYR A 89 19.91 21.67 -2.40
CA TYR A 89 21.16 21.31 -3.10
C TYR A 89 21.94 22.52 -3.63
N GLY A 90 21.76 23.68 -2.99
CA GLY A 90 22.37 24.97 -3.36
C GLY A 90 23.48 25.41 -2.40
N MET A 91 23.82 26.69 -2.43
CA MET A 91 24.97 27.25 -1.70
C MET A 91 24.73 27.49 -0.21
N ALA A 92 23.48 27.59 0.26
CA ALA A 92 23.21 28.03 1.63
C ALA A 92 23.82 27.12 2.72
N PRO A 93 23.69 25.78 2.65
CA PRO A 93 24.31 24.89 3.63
C PRO A 93 25.83 25.07 3.71
N LEU A 94 26.51 25.11 2.56
CA LEU A 94 27.96 25.27 2.47
C LEU A 94 28.43 26.62 3.04
N VAL A 95 27.68 27.69 2.79
CA VAL A 95 27.98 29.02 3.33
C VAL A 95 27.90 29.02 4.86
N TYR A 96 26.91 28.35 5.46
CA TYR A 96 26.81 28.20 6.92
C TYR A 96 27.93 27.33 7.51
N GLU A 97 28.25 26.20 6.87
CA GLU A 97 29.36 25.34 7.28
C GLU A 97 30.68 26.12 7.29
N MET A 98 30.93 26.88 6.23
CA MET A 98 32.14 27.69 6.11
C MET A 98 32.20 28.85 7.11
N LYS A 99 31.08 29.53 7.39
CA LYS A 99 31.04 30.56 8.44
C LYS A 99 31.50 29.99 9.77
N ARG A 100 31.03 28.79 10.11
CA ARG A 100 31.40 28.10 11.36
C ARG A 100 32.89 27.75 11.36
N GLU A 101 33.40 27.16 10.29
CA GLU A 101 34.83 26.79 10.18
C GLU A 101 35.75 28.02 10.25
N ARG A 102 35.37 29.13 9.63
CA ARG A 102 36.13 30.38 9.63
C ARG A 102 36.01 31.19 10.94
N GLY A 103 34.99 30.94 11.75
CA GLY A 103 34.67 31.80 12.91
C GLY A 103 34.25 33.22 12.50
N SER A 104 33.68 33.37 11.31
CA SER A 104 33.34 34.69 10.72
C SER A 104 32.13 35.33 11.41
N ARG A 105 32.16 36.66 11.55
CA ARG A 105 31.08 37.48 12.12
C ARG A 105 30.11 38.01 11.06
N VAL A 106 30.34 37.73 9.78
CA VAL A 106 29.48 38.15 8.66
C VAL A 106 28.04 37.69 8.90
N GLU A 107 27.08 38.58 8.71
CA GLU A 107 25.66 38.28 8.82
C GLU A 107 25.20 37.56 7.54
N ILE A 108 24.55 36.41 7.69
CA ILE A 108 24.06 35.62 6.55
C ILE A 108 22.55 35.83 6.45
N GLU A 109 22.10 36.15 5.25
CA GLU A 109 20.68 36.18 4.88
C GLU A 109 20.44 35.15 3.77
N VAL A 110 19.41 34.32 3.90
CA VAL A 110 19.04 33.36 2.85
C VAL A 110 17.70 33.78 2.27
N LEU A 111 17.68 33.99 0.95
CA LEU A 111 16.47 34.37 0.22
C LEU A 111 15.96 33.18 -0.60
N PRO A 112 14.67 32.79 -0.42
CA PRO A 112 14.12 31.62 -1.08
C PRO A 112 13.90 31.86 -2.57
N GLY A 113 13.84 30.77 -3.34
CA GLY A 113 13.52 30.78 -4.76
C GLY A 113 12.60 29.62 -5.15
N ILE A 114 11.93 29.74 -6.30
CA ILE A 114 11.12 28.64 -6.85
C ILE A 114 12.07 27.52 -7.28
N SER A 115 11.98 26.34 -6.65
CA SER A 115 12.85 25.23 -6.99
C SER A 115 12.41 24.51 -8.27
N ALA A 116 13.34 23.86 -8.94
CA ALA A 116 13.09 23.21 -10.23
C ALA A 116 11.94 22.18 -10.19
N PHE A 117 11.78 21.41 -9.09
CA PHE A 117 10.66 20.46 -8.95
C PHE A 117 9.30 21.16 -8.86
N GLN A 118 9.22 22.35 -8.25
CA GLN A 118 7.97 23.09 -8.14
C GLN A 118 7.55 23.59 -9.52
N LYS A 119 8.51 24.13 -10.29
CA LYS A 119 8.26 24.53 -11.67
C LYS A 119 7.86 23.33 -12.54
N ALA A 120 8.64 22.26 -12.50
CA ALA A 120 8.33 21.01 -13.21
C ALA A 120 6.93 20.47 -12.84
N ALA A 121 6.57 20.46 -11.56
CA ALA A 121 5.25 20.05 -11.10
C ALA A 121 4.14 20.90 -11.69
N SER A 122 4.29 22.23 -11.71
CA SER A 122 3.29 23.14 -12.28
C SER A 122 3.06 22.92 -13.79
N LEU A 123 4.11 22.52 -14.52
CA LEU A 123 4.03 22.21 -15.95
C LEU A 123 3.34 20.86 -16.20
N LEU A 124 3.62 19.87 -15.34
CA LEU A 124 3.05 18.53 -15.41
C LEU A 124 1.59 18.47 -14.93
N GLY A 125 1.16 19.36 -14.03
CA GLY A 125 -0.17 19.38 -13.45
C GLY A 125 -0.14 19.55 -11.93
N ALA A 126 -0.47 18.49 -11.19
CA ALA A 126 -0.45 18.47 -9.73
C ALA A 126 0.19 17.17 -9.17
N PRO A 127 1.41 16.80 -9.60
CA PRO A 127 2.07 15.56 -9.15
C PRO A 127 2.38 15.57 -7.65
N ILE A 128 2.67 16.72 -7.06
CA ILE A 128 3.10 16.87 -5.65
C ILE A 128 1.95 17.28 -4.71
N GLY A 129 0.70 16.89 -5.05
CA GLY A 129 -0.49 17.23 -4.26
C GLY A 129 -0.65 16.46 -2.94
N HIS A 130 0.25 15.51 -2.67
CA HIS A 130 0.31 14.67 -1.47
C HIS A 130 1.75 14.65 -0.93
N ASP A 131 1.97 13.92 0.16
CA ASP A 131 3.29 13.64 0.72
C ASP A 131 4.31 13.30 -0.37
N PHE A 132 5.40 14.07 -0.39
CA PHE A 132 6.47 13.92 -1.36
C PHE A 132 7.84 14.04 -0.71
N CYS A 133 8.86 13.54 -1.40
CA CYS A 133 10.24 13.71 -1.02
C CYS A 133 11.09 14.17 -2.22
N VAL A 134 12.29 14.69 -1.93
CA VAL A 134 13.24 15.15 -2.94
C VAL A 134 14.56 14.42 -2.72
N ILE A 135 15.05 13.70 -3.73
CA ILE A 135 16.28 12.91 -3.66
C ILE A 135 17.25 13.36 -4.76
N SER A 136 18.50 13.63 -4.39
CA SER A 136 19.59 13.80 -5.36
C SER A 136 20.26 12.46 -5.65
N LEU A 137 20.52 12.16 -6.92
CA LEU A 137 21.30 10.99 -7.33
C LEU A 137 22.81 11.27 -7.40
N SER A 138 23.26 12.43 -6.94
CA SER A 138 24.68 12.76 -6.90
C SER A 138 25.37 12.07 -5.72
N ASP A 139 26.17 11.07 -6.04
CA ASP A 139 26.99 10.29 -5.10
C ASP A 139 28.38 10.90 -4.80
N LEU A 140 28.69 12.07 -5.36
CA LEU A 140 29.99 12.74 -5.21
C LEU A 140 30.44 12.92 -3.74
N MET A 141 29.52 13.32 -2.87
CA MET A 141 29.77 13.55 -1.44
C MET A 141 28.88 12.68 -0.54
N THR A 142 27.98 11.88 -1.14
CA THR A 142 27.06 11.00 -0.42
C THR A 142 27.25 9.58 -0.92
N PRO A 143 27.71 8.65 -0.07
CA PRO A 143 27.83 7.24 -0.44
C PRO A 143 26.53 6.68 -1.04
N TRP A 144 26.66 5.87 -2.10
CA TRP A 144 25.53 5.35 -2.86
C TRP A 144 24.58 4.50 -2.00
N ASP A 145 25.09 3.69 -1.08
CA ASP A 145 24.31 2.90 -0.13
C ASP A 145 23.29 3.74 0.67
N ARG A 146 23.68 4.97 1.02
CA ARG A 146 22.78 5.92 1.69
C ARG A 146 21.71 6.48 0.75
N ILE A 147 22.08 6.75 -0.51
CA ILE A 147 21.12 7.23 -1.54
C ILE A 147 20.11 6.12 -1.82
N GLU A 148 20.58 4.90 -2.04
CA GLU A 148 19.75 3.72 -2.28
C GLU A 148 18.81 3.43 -1.11
N LYS A 149 19.27 3.56 0.14
CA LYS A 149 18.40 3.48 1.32
C LYS A 149 17.27 4.50 1.29
N ARG A 150 17.54 5.75 0.84
CA ARG A 150 16.50 6.78 0.70
C ARG A 150 15.52 6.45 -0.44
N ILE A 151 16.02 5.90 -1.54
CA ILE A 151 15.19 5.44 -2.67
C ILE A 151 14.24 4.33 -2.21
N HIS A 152 14.75 3.31 -1.51
CA HIS A 152 13.91 2.27 -0.92
C HIS A 152 12.86 2.85 0.04
N ALA A 153 13.26 3.74 0.94
CA ALA A 153 12.31 4.37 1.87
C ALA A 153 11.21 5.15 1.15
N ALA A 154 11.55 5.93 0.12
CA ALA A 154 10.59 6.67 -0.68
C ALA A 154 9.63 5.74 -1.45
N ALA A 155 10.16 4.66 -2.03
CA ALA A 155 9.40 3.66 -2.73
C ALA A 155 8.46 2.91 -1.76
N THR A 156 8.95 2.28 -0.69
CA THR A 156 8.11 1.51 0.22
C THR A 156 7.08 2.36 0.97
N ALA A 157 7.38 3.62 1.30
CA ALA A 157 6.46 4.48 2.05
C ALA A 157 5.47 5.28 1.19
N ASP A 158 5.30 4.94 -0.09
CA ASP A 158 4.35 5.57 -1.01
C ASP A 158 4.53 7.09 -1.27
N PHE A 159 5.76 7.61 -1.17
CA PHE A 159 6.02 9.02 -1.46
C PHE A 159 6.04 9.31 -2.97
N VAL A 160 5.43 10.43 -3.36
CA VAL A 160 5.78 11.09 -4.63
C VAL A 160 7.24 11.50 -4.55
N THR A 161 8.04 11.25 -5.59
CA THR A 161 9.48 11.45 -5.52
C THR A 161 9.98 12.37 -6.64
N ALA A 162 10.54 13.52 -6.24
CA ALA A 162 11.28 14.41 -7.13
C ALA A 162 12.76 14.04 -7.14
N VAL A 163 13.32 13.79 -8.31
CA VAL A 163 14.70 13.36 -8.51
C VAL A 163 15.53 14.52 -9.06
N TYR A 164 16.54 14.91 -8.29
CA TYR A 164 17.54 15.90 -8.64
C TYR A 164 18.83 15.24 -9.11
N ASN A 165 19.57 15.98 -9.92
CA ASN A 165 20.88 15.59 -10.44
C ASN A 165 20.86 14.17 -11.06
N PRO A 166 19.83 13.85 -11.88
CA PRO A 166 19.49 12.47 -12.19
C PRO A 166 20.55 11.76 -13.05
N LYS A 167 21.28 12.52 -13.87
CA LYS A 167 22.32 12.00 -14.77
C LYS A 167 23.48 12.98 -14.91
N SER A 168 24.67 12.45 -15.21
CA SER A 168 25.85 13.19 -15.68
C SER A 168 26.81 12.23 -16.37
N GLU A 169 27.93 12.70 -16.92
CA GLU A 169 28.94 11.85 -17.56
C GLU A 169 29.40 10.67 -16.66
N GLY A 170 29.69 10.94 -15.39
CA GLY A 170 30.07 9.90 -14.42
C GLY A 170 28.89 9.21 -13.71
N ARG A 171 27.65 9.68 -13.94
CA ARG A 171 26.44 9.17 -13.30
C ARG A 171 25.45 8.72 -14.36
N TYR A 172 25.68 7.54 -14.93
CA TYR A 172 24.90 6.99 -16.04
C TYR A 172 23.99 5.82 -15.62
N TRP A 173 24.21 5.22 -14.44
CA TRP A 173 23.52 3.98 -14.01
C TRP A 173 22.57 4.19 -12.83
N GLN A 174 22.74 5.26 -12.05
CA GLN A 174 22.01 5.52 -10.81
C GLN A 174 20.49 5.65 -11.05
N LEU A 175 20.10 6.31 -12.14
CA LEU A 175 18.69 6.48 -12.51
C LEU A 175 18.04 5.14 -12.94
N TYR A 176 18.79 4.26 -13.60
CA TYR A 176 18.35 2.89 -13.88
C TYR A 176 18.12 2.11 -12.59
N ARG A 177 19.05 2.19 -11.62
CA ARG A 177 18.89 1.52 -10.33
C ARG A 177 17.69 2.05 -9.56
N LEU A 178 17.46 3.37 -9.59
CA LEU A 178 16.26 3.96 -9.01
C LEU A 178 14.98 3.38 -9.65
N LYS A 179 14.90 3.34 -10.99
CA LYS A 179 13.76 2.77 -11.71
C LYS A 179 13.53 1.30 -11.32
N GLU A 180 14.59 0.49 -11.23
CA GLU A 180 14.50 -0.92 -10.82
C GLU A 180 13.90 -1.09 -9.42
N ILE A 181 14.32 -0.24 -8.47
CA ILE A 181 13.79 -0.28 -7.09
C ILE A 181 12.32 0.12 -7.06
N PHE A 182 11.95 1.20 -7.76
CA PHE A 182 10.56 1.64 -7.83
C PHE A 182 9.65 0.58 -8.46
N LEU A 183 10.10 -0.12 -9.52
CA LEU A 183 9.32 -1.20 -10.16
C LEU A 183 9.04 -2.41 -9.24
N LYS A 184 9.77 -2.57 -8.14
CA LYS A 184 9.47 -3.61 -7.13
C LYS A 184 8.35 -3.22 -6.18
N GLU A 185 8.12 -1.92 -6.00
CA GLU A 185 7.23 -1.35 -4.98
C GLU A 185 6.04 -0.58 -5.57
N ARG A 186 6.02 -0.38 -6.90
CA ARG A 186 5.01 0.39 -7.64
C ARG A 186 4.50 -0.40 -8.84
N ALA A 187 3.28 -0.05 -9.26
CA ALA A 187 2.71 -0.57 -10.49
C ALA A 187 3.54 -0.09 -11.71
N PRO A 188 3.74 -0.93 -12.73
CA PRO A 188 4.40 -0.54 -13.98
C PRO A 188 3.79 0.72 -14.63
N GLU A 189 2.49 0.92 -14.45
CA GLU A 189 1.69 2.02 -15.01
C GLU A 189 1.78 3.31 -14.19
N THR A 190 2.48 3.32 -13.04
CA THR A 190 2.61 4.51 -12.20
C THR A 190 3.14 5.69 -13.04
N PRO A 191 2.44 6.85 -13.06
CA PRO A 191 2.85 7.98 -13.89
C PRO A 191 4.22 8.52 -13.49
N VAL A 192 5.04 8.78 -14.50
CA VAL A 192 6.32 9.48 -14.37
C VAL A 192 6.31 10.68 -15.29
N GLY A 193 6.62 11.85 -14.75
CA GLY A 193 6.82 13.07 -15.51
C GLY A 193 8.26 13.52 -15.43
N PHE A 194 8.85 13.99 -16.51
CA PHE A 194 10.16 14.63 -16.47
C PHE A 194 10.18 15.90 -17.32
N VAL A 195 10.86 16.91 -16.80
CA VAL A 195 10.90 18.24 -17.41
C VAL A 195 12.35 18.67 -17.55
N ARG A 196 12.78 18.88 -18.78
CA ARG A 196 14.10 19.41 -19.11
C ARG A 196 14.02 20.93 -19.20
N GLN A 197 15.01 21.63 -18.65
CA GLN A 197 15.14 23.10 -18.77
C GLN A 197 13.86 23.86 -18.33
N ALA A 198 13.23 23.43 -17.24
CA ALA A 198 12.01 24.04 -16.71
C ALA A 198 12.16 25.56 -16.53
N GLY A 199 11.23 26.34 -17.07
CA GLY A 199 11.21 27.80 -17.08
C GLY A 199 12.18 28.46 -18.06
N ARG A 200 12.83 27.71 -18.96
CA ARG A 200 13.84 28.24 -19.90
C ARG A 200 13.43 27.98 -21.35
N LYS A 201 14.16 28.57 -22.30
CA LYS A 201 13.86 28.54 -23.74
C LYS A 201 13.78 27.12 -24.34
N GLU A 202 14.55 26.17 -23.81
CA GLU A 202 14.59 24.77 -24.28
C GLU A 202 13.72 23.83 -23.41
N GLU A 203 12.68 24.36 -22.76
CA GLU A 203 11.78 23.59 -21.92
C GLU A 203 11.11 22.46 -22.72
N THR A 204 11.22 21.23 -22.21
CA THR A 204 10.44 20.10 -22.70
C THR A 204 9.76 19.40 -21.54
N VAL A 205 8.51 18.98 -21.75
CA VAL A 205 7.67 18.31 -20.76
C VAL A 205 7.28 16.96 -21.32
N THR A 206 7.57 15.90 -20.58
CA THR A 206 7.21 14.53 -20.97
C THR A 206 6.50 13.84 -19.82
N ILE A 207 5.40 13.15 -20.13
CA ILE A 207 4.70 12.25 -19.21
C ILE A 207 4.70 10.86 -19.83
N THR A 208 5.02 9.86 -19.03
CA THR A 208 5.08 8.45 -19.39
C THR A 208 4.71 7.60 -18.16
N THR A 209 4.92 6.30 -18.23
CA THR A 209 4.74 5.36 -17.11
C THR A 209 6.09 4.92 -16.56
N LEU A 210 6.11 4.39 -15.34
CA LEU A 210 7.33 3.90 -14.71
C LEU A 210 8.02 2.82 -15.54
N GLN A 211 7.24 1.94 -16.18
CA GLN A 211 7.74 0.88 -17.07
C GLN A 211 8.39 1.45 -18.34
N GLU A 212 7.72 2.40 -18.99
CA GLU A 212 8.16 2.97 -20.27
C GLU A 212 9.21 4.08 -20.12
N PHE A 213 9.36 4.63 -18.91
CA PHE A 213 10.32 5.68 -18.62
C PHE A 213 11.75 5.24 -18.97
N ASP A 214 12.34 5.84 -20.00
CA ASP A 214 13.70 5.57 -20.43
C ASP A 214 14.69 6.58 -19.82
N PRO A 215 15.59 6.13 -18.91
CA PRO A 215 16.62 6.98 -18.32
C PRO A 215 17.54 7.69 -19.33
N GLU A 216 17.63 7.22 -20.59
CA GLU A 216 18.44 7.88 -21.62
C GLU A 216 17.89 9.22 -22.11
N GLN A 217 16.59 9.48 -21.90
CA GLN A 217 15.95 10.75 -22.29
C GLN A 217 16.22 11.90 -21.30
N VAL A 218 16.93 11.61 -20.20
CA VAL A 218 17.18 12.52 -19.09
C VAL A 218 18.63 12.99 -19.10
N ASP A 219 18.86 14.29 -18.94
CA ASP A 219 20.19 14.87 -18.78
C ASP A 219 20.33 15.61 -17.44
N MET A 220 21.43 16.34 -17.26
CA MET A 220 21.70 17.10 -16.02
C MET A 220 20.77 18.30 -15.78
N PHE A 221 20.01 18.73 -16.80
CA PHE A 221 19.06 19.84 -16.74
C PHE A 221 17.61 19.36 -16.62
N THR A 222 17.41 18.07 -16.37
CA THR A 222 16.10 17.46 -16.21
C THR A 222 15.78 17.20 -14.73
N VAL A 223 14.54 17.47 -14.33
CA VAL A 223 13.96 16.98 -13.07
C VAL A 223 12.94 15.90 -13.41
N VAL A 224 13.00 14.78 -12.68
CA VAL A 224 12.05 13.67 -12.80
C VAL A 224 11.13 13.66 -11.59
N LEU A 225 9.84 13.44 -11.81
CA LEU A 225 8.79 13.33 -10.81
C LEU A 225 8.09 11.98 -10.99
N ILE A 226 8.22 11.11 -10.00
CA ILE A 226 7.58 9.80 -9.97
C ILE A 226 6.36 9.90 -9.07
N GLY A 227 5.18 9.56 -9.61
CA GLY A 227 3.93 9.51 -8.86
C GLY A 227 3.94 8.45 -7.75
N ASN A 228 2.96 8.54 -6.85
CA ASN A 228 2.69 7.49 -5.87
C ASN A 228 1.61 6.53 -6.39
N SER A 229 1.18 5.58 -5.55
CA SER A 229 0.16 4.58 -5.89
C SER A 229 -1.21 5.16 -6.29
N GLN A 230 -1.49 6.42 -5.95
CA GLN A 230 -2.74 7.12 -6.26
C GLN A 230 -2.60 8.10 -7.43
N SER A 231 -1.39 8.34 -7.93
CA SER A 231 -1.16 9.24 -9.05
C SER A 231 -1.74 8.65 -10.34
N TYR A 232 -2.36 9.50 -11.14
CA TYR A 232 -2.93 9.12 -12.45
C TYR A 232 -2.65 10.20 -13.51
N TYR A 233 -2.77 9.79 -14.76
CA TYR A 233 -2.74 10.68 -15.92
C TYR A 233 -4.17 10.97 -16.39
N ARG A 234 -4.49 12.25 -16.60
CA ARG A 234 -5.76 12.68 -17.18
C ARG A 234 -5.55 13.94 -18.01
N GLU A 235 -6.02 13.93 -19.25
CA GLU A 235 -6.08 15.13 -20.12
C GLU A 235 -4.74 15.88 -20.22
N GLY A 236 -3.62 15.16 -20.41
CA GLY A 236 -2.31 15.79 -20.52
C GLY A 236 -1.66 16.15 -19.19
N LYS A 237 -2.29 15.80 -18.05
CA LYS A 237 -1.83 16.18 -16.70
C LYS A 237 -1.54 14.98 -15.84
N LEU A 238 -0.44 15.06 -15.09
CA LEU A 238 -0.09 14.15 -14.00
C LEU A 238 -0.71 14.70 -12.71
N ILE A 239 -1.59 13.92 -12.09
CA ILE A 239 -2.35 14.34 -10.91
C ILE A 239 -2.14 13.33 -9.79
N THR A 240 -1.82 13.83 -8.61
CA THR A 240 -1.91 13.06 -7.36
C THR A 240 -3.09 13.60 -6.55
N PRO A 241 -4.16 12.80 -6.36
CA PRO A 241 -5.39 13.28 -5.76
C PRO A 241 -5.22 13.59 -4.28
N ARG A 242 -5.94 14.61 -3.78
CA ARG A 242 -6.03 14.93 -2.35
C ARG A 242 -7.02 14.05 -1.57
N GLY A 243 -7.72 13.14 -2.26
CA GLY A 243 -8.67 12.21 -1.66
C GLY A 243 -10.13 12.67 -1.57
N TYR A 244 -10.45 13.95 -1.85
CA TYR A 244 -11.83 14.48 -1.75
C TYR A 244 -12.83 13.85 -2.73
N TYR A 245 -12.36 13.50 -3.93
CA TYR A 245 -13.17 12.96 -5.02
C TYR A 245 -12.74 11.54 -5.36
N ARG A 246 -12.46 10.71 -4.35
CA ARG A 246 -12.41 9.26 -4.59
C ARG A 246 -13.70 8.89 -5.29
N GLU A 247 -13.61 8.11 -6.37
CA GLU A 247 -14.77 7.47 -6.97
C GLU A 247 -15.46 6.70 -5.85
N LYS A 248 -16.54 7.28 -5.32
CA LYS A 248 -17.58 6.47 -4.69
C LYS A 248 -18.00 5.54 -5.81
N THR A 249 -17.64 4.28 -5.69
CA THR A 249 -18.19 3.26 -6.57
C THR A 249 -19.69 3.33 -6.35
N THR A 250 -20.37 3.98 -7.28
CA THR A 250 -21.81 4.07 -7.34
C THR A 250 -22.31 2.68 -7.65
N ASP A 251 -22.54 1.88 -6.63
CA ASP A 251 -23.39 0.70 -6.67
C ASP A 251 -23.76 0.37 -5.24
N ALA A 252 -25.06 0.49 -4.92
CA ALA A 252 -25.89 -0.24 -3.95
C ALA A 252 -25.28 -0.97 -2.73
N THR A 253 -24.08 -0.61 -2.28
CA THR A 253 -23.30 -1.33 -1.27
C THR A 253 -23.22 -0.45 -0.04
N GLY A 254 -23.74 -0.95 1.09
CA GLY A 254 -23.66 -0.24 2.36
C GLY A 254 -22.20 -0.11 2.83
N ILE A 255 -21.90 0.89 3.67
CA ILE A 255 -20.55 1.14 4.23
C ILE A 255 -19.92 -0.14 4.79
N GLY A 256 -20.71 -1.01 5.43
CA GLY A 256 -20.23 -2.30 5.96
C GLY A 256 -19.76 -3.28 4.88
N GLN A 257 -20.43 -3.32 3.73
CA GLN A 257 -20.06 -4.19 2.62
C GLN A 257 -18.77 -3.69 1.95
N GLU A 258 -18.59 -2.38 1.81
CA GLU A 258 -17.37 -1.78 1.28
C GLU A 258 -16.14 -2.10 2.14
N ILE A 259 -16.28 -2.02 3.48
CA ILE A 259 -15.21 -2.40 4.41
C ILE A 259 -14.85 -3.89 4.24
N MET A 260 -15.84 -4.76 4.08
CA MET A 260 -15.60 -6.19 3.89
C MET A 260 -14.91 -6.48 2.54
N ILE A 261 -15.35 -5.84 1.44
CA ILE A 261 -14.70 -5.95 0.12
C ILE A 261 -13.24 -5.51 0.20
N ASN A 262 -12.97 -4.37 0.83
CA ASN A 262 -11.60 -3.86 1.00
C ASN A 262 -10.76 -4.80 1.87
N SER A 263 -11.34 -5.36 2.93
CA SER A 263 -10.66 -6.35 3.78
C SER A 263 -10.27 -7.61 2.99
N PHE A 264 -11.19 -8.14 2.16
CA PHE A 264 -10.93 -9.32 1.34
C PHE A 264 -9.84 -9.07 0.30
N ARG A 265 -9.85 -7.89 -0.35
CA ARG A 265 -8.79 -7.48 -1.28
C ARG A 265 -7.43 -7.34 -0.60
N THR A 266 -7.38 -6.80 0.62
CA THR A 266 -6.14 -6.70 1.40
C THR A 266 -5.61 -8.09 1.75
N ILE A 267 -6.47 -8.98 2.27
CA ILE A 267 -6.09 -10.37 2.58
C ILE A 267 -5.56 -11.07 1.32
N GLU A 268 -6.27 -10.97 0.19
CA GLU A 268 -5.85 -11.56 -1.08
C GLU A 268 -4.45 -11.08 -1.54
N LYS A 269 -4.15 -9.80 -1.36
CA LYS A 269 -2.83 -9.23 -1.67
C LYS A 269 -1.73 -9.75 -0.75
N GLU A 270 -2.05 -10.11 0.49
CA GLU A 270 -1.08 -10.62 1.47
C GLU A 270 -0.90 -12.14 1.44
N LEU A 271 -1.82 -12.90 0.81
CA LEU A 271 -1.69 -14.37 0.66
C LEU A 271 -0.35 -14.76 0.04
N LYS A 272 0.31 -15.79 0.58
CA LYS A 272 1.57 -16.32 0.04
C LYS A 272 1.36 -17.06 -1.27
N ASN A 273 0.32 -17.89 -1.35
CA ASN A 273 -0.04 -18.57 -2.59
C ASN A 273 -1.09 -17.76 -3.37
N LYS A 274 -0.73 -17.30 -4.57
CA LYS A 274 -1.67 -16.58 -5.46
C LYS A 274 -2.52 -17.49 -6.34
N ASN A 275 -2.09 -18.73 -6.55
CA ASN A 275 -2.73 -19.69 -7.44
C ASN A 275 -3.57 -20.67 -6.62
N ILE A 276 -4.71 -20.19 -6.12
CA ILE A 276 -5.67 -20.98 -5.34
C ILE A 276 -6.99 -21.07 -6.13
N PRO A 277 -7.58 -22.28 -6.30
CA PRO A 277 -8.91 -22.44 -6.89
C PRO A 277 -9.97 -21.55 -6.22
N SER A 278 -10.97 -21.09 -6.98
CA SER A 278 -11.96 -20.10 -6.51
C SER A 278 -12.76 -20.57 -5.30
N ASP A 279 -13.14 -21.84 -5.26
CA ASP A 279 -13.86 -22.49 -4.17
C ASP A 279 -13.06 -22.50 -2.86
N HIS A 280 -11.79 -22.92 -2.92
CA HIS A 280 -10.88 -22.90 -1.78
C HIS A 280 -10.60 -21.45 -1.37
N LYS A 281 -10.27 -20.58 -2.32
CA LYS A 281 -9.91 -19.18 -2.08
C LYS A 281 -11.06 -18.44 -1.37
N TRP A 282 -12.30 -18.68 -1.77
CA TRP A 282 -13.46 -18.04 -1.14
C TRP A 282 -13.64 -18.42 0.33
N ALA A 283 -13.50 -19.70 0.66
CA ALA A 283 -13.52 -20.19 2.04
C ALA A 283 -12.33 -19.66 2.85
N LEU A 284 -11.14 -19.61 2.24
CA LEU A 284 -9.91 -19.13 2.88
C LEU A 284 -9.98 -17.64 3.22
N LEU A 285 -10.45 -16.78 2.31
CA LEU A 285 -10.62 -15.35 2.56
C LEU A 285 -11.60 -15.10 3.72
N HIS A 286 -12.71 -15.84 3.75
CA HIS A 286 -13.67 -15.81 4.85
C HIS A 286 -13.04 -16.23 6.18
N ALA A 287 -12.28 -17.33 6.19
CA ALA A 287 -11.60 -17.85 7.37
C ALA A 287 -10.58 -16.84 7.92
N ILE A 288 -9.72 -16.28 7.08
CA ILE A 288 -8.72 -15.28 7.48
C ILE A 288 -9.42 -14.00 7.95
N HIS A 289 -10.44 -13.52 7.24
CA HIS A 289 -11.17 -12.32 7.65
C HIS A 289 -11.79 -12.47 9.05
N THR A 290 -12.33 -13.64 9.36
CA THR A 290 -12.97 -13.90 10.66
C THR A 290 -11.97 -14.05 11.81
N THR A 291 -10.76 -14.50 11.51
CA THR A 291 -9.75 -14.88 12.52
C THR A 291 -8.57 -13.92 12.61
N ALA A 292 -8.39 -13.06 11.60
CA ALA A 292 -7.18 -12.28 11.36
C ALA A 292 -5.90 -13.14 11.36
N ASP A 293 -5.99 -14.39 10.92
CA ASP A 293 -4.91 -15.38 11.04
C ASP A 293 -4.55 -15.99 9.68
N PHE A 294 -3.42 -15.59 9.12
CA PHE A 294 -2.89 -16.14 7.86
C PHE A 294 -2.37 -17.58 7.98
N GLU A 295 -2.29 -18.16 9.19
CA GLU A 295 -1.99 -19.59 9.33
C GLU A 295 -3.06 -20.46 8.67
N MET A 296 -4.27 -19.94 8.44
CA MET A 296 -5.33 -20.61 7.68
C MET A 296 -4.88 -21.06 6.29
N GLU A 297 -3.89 -20.40 5.66
CA GLU A 297 -3.30 -20.87 4.38
C GLU A 297 -2.73 -22.28 4.47
N ASN A 298 -2.28 -22.71 5.65
CA ASN A 298 -1.65 -24.01 5.87
C ASN A 298 -2.59 -25.05 6.49
N ILE A 299 -3.61 -24.59 7.21
CA ILE A 299 -4.47 -25.47 8.02
C ILE A 299 -5.89 -25.60 7.49
N LEU A 300 -6.37 -24.71 6.63
CA LEU A 300 -7.68 -24.89 6.00
C LEU A 300 -7.55 -25.86 4.82
N HIS A 301 -8.03 -27.08 5.03
CA HIS A 301 -8.17 -28.07 3.98
C HIS A 301 -9.60 -28.02 3.41
N VAL A 302 -9.71 -27.87 2.10
CA VAL A 302 -10.99 -27.88 1.36
C VAL A 302 -10.87 -28.97 0.30
N ASP A 303 -11.74 -29.97 0.34
CA ASP A 303 -11.79 -30.98 -0.73
C ASP A 303 -12.11 -30.27 -2.07
N PRO A 304 -11.52 -30.71 -3.20
CA PRO A 304 -11.74 -30.07 -4.49
C PRO A 304 -13.24 -29.93 -4.82
N LEU A 305 -13.66 -28.73 -5.22
CA LEU A 305 -15.04 -28.37 -5.55
C LEU A 305 -16.02 -28.45 -4.38
N ALA A 306 -15.58 -28.68 -3.14
CA ALA A 306 -16.49 -28.91 -2.02
C ALA A 306 -17.41 -27.72 -1.76
N VAL A 307 -16.88 -26.48 -1.79
CA VAL A 307 -17.69 -25.27 -1.56
C VAL A 307 -18.73 -25.10 -2.67
N GLU A 308 -18.33 -25.29 -3.93
CA GLU A 308 -19.22 -25.20 -5.09
C GLU A 308 -20.32 -26.26 -5.06
N CYS A 309 -19.96 -27.52 -4.79
CA CYS A 309 -20.92 -28.63 -4.69
C CYS A 309 -21.94 -28.40 -3.57
N LEU A 310 -21.48 -27.97 -2.39
CA LEU A 310 -22.37 -27.67 -1.27
C LEU A 310 -23.28 -26.48 -1.56
N TYR A 311 -22.75 -25.43 -2.18
CA TYR A 311 -23.56 -24.29 -2.62
C TYR A 311 -24.67 -24.74 -3.57
N LYS A 312 -24.35 -25.54 -4.59
CA LYS A 312 -25.33 -26.09 -5.54
C LYS A 312 -26.42 -26.92 -4.86
N ILE A 313 -26.04 -27.86 -3.99
CA ILE A 313 -26.99 -28.73 -3.27
C ILE A 313 -27.98 -27.90 -2.43
N LEU A 314 -27.47 -26.89 -1.72
CA LEU A 314 -28.26 -26.03 -0.85
C LEU A 314 -29.12 -25.04 -1.64
N ASN A 315 -28.56 -24.43 -2.70
CA ASN A 315 -29.25 -23.45 -3.54
C ASN A 315 -30.38 -24.06 -4.39
N GLU A 316 -30.19 -25.29 -4.87
CA GLU A 316 -31.24 -26.05 -5.56
C GLU A 316 -32.30 -26.61 -4.59
N GLY A 317 -32.09 -26.48 -3.28
CA GLY A 317 -33.02 -26.92 -2.25
C GLY A 317 -33.11 -28.43 -2.08
N LYS A 318 -32.13 -29.20 -2.58
CA LYS A 318 -32.01 -30.66 -2.37
C LYS A 318 -31.85 -31.01 -0.90
N VAL A 319 -31.14 -30.17 -0.16
CA VAL A 319 -31.01 -30.24 1.31
C VAL A 319 -31.39 -28.88 1.88
N ARG A 320 -32.26 -28.88 2.89
CA ARG A 320 -32.77 -27.66 3.54
C ARG A 320 -32.43 -27.55 5.02
N THR A 321 -31.56 -28.42 5.52
CA THR A 321 -31.22 -28.46 6.95
C THR A 321 -29.71 -28.42 7.14
N ILE A 322 -29.26 -27.52 8.01
CA ILE A 322 -27.89 -27.47 8.53
C ILE A 322 -27.95 -27.87 10.01
N ILE A 323 -27.13 -28.84 10.39
CA ILE A 323 -26.99 -29.30 11.77
C ILE A 323 -25.69 -28.72 12.34
N THR A 324 -25.78 -28.07 13.50
CA THR A 324 -24.63 -27.56 14.24
C THR A 324 -24.47 -28.28 15.57
N ASP A 325 -23.22 -28.49 15.99
CA ASP A 325 -22.90 -29.14 17.27
C ASP A 325 -23.22 -28.27 18.49
N VAL A 326 -23.11 -26.94 18.35
CA VAL A 326 -23.38 -25.96 19.40
C VAL A 326 -24.14 -24.74 18.90
N THR A 327 -24.90 -24.10 19.79
CA THR A 327 -25.78 -22.96 19.45
C THR A 327 -25.04 -21.73 18.93
N MET A 328 -23.80 -21.51 19.38
CA MET A 328 -22.97 -20.40 18.91
C MET A 328 -22.61 -20.53 17.42
N ALA A 329 -22.42 -21.75 16.91
CA ALA A 329 -22.18 -21.97 15.49
C ALA A 329 -23.45 -21.65 14.67
N ALA A 330 -24.63 -22.07 15.16
CA ALA A 330 -25.89 -21.71 14.53
C ALA A 330 -26.13 -20.19 14.48
N ALA A 331 -25.83 -19.49 15.57
CA ALA A 331 -26.03 -18.04 15.68
C ALA A 331 -25.13 -17.22 14.74
N GLY A 332 -23.97 -17.77 14.34
CA GLY A 332 -23.04 -17.10 13.41
C GLY A 332 -23.38 -17.25 11.93
N ILE A 333 -24.36 -18.08 11.57
CA ILE A 333 -24.78 -18.26 10.18
C ILE A 333 -25.71 -17.12 9.79
N ARG A 334 -25.47 -16.49 8.64
CA ARG A 334 -26.19 -15.29 8.19
C ARG A 334 -27.67 -15.58 7.95
N LYS A 335 -28.55 -14.91 8.70
CA LYS A 335 -30.01 -15.06 8.58
C LYS A 335 -30.52 -14.72 7.19
N GLY A 336 -30.02 -13.65 6.57
CA GLY A 336 -30.42 -13.26 5.21
C GLY A 336 -30.14 -14.36 4.18
N ALA A 337 -28.99 -15.05 4.28
CA ALA A 337 -28.66 -16.17 3.41
C ALA A 337 -29.58 -17.38 3.66
N LEU A 338 -29.87 -17.69 4.92
CA LEU A 338 -30.78 -18.78 5.30
C LEU A 338 -32.21 -18.55 4.80
N GLU A 339 -32.74 -17.34 4.98
CA GLU A 339 -34.08 -16.94 4.52
C GLU A 339 -34.17 -16.97 3.00
N ARG A 340 -33.17 -16.41 2.31
CA ARG A 340 -33.07 -16.41 0.84
C ARG A 340 -33.09 -17.81 0.24
N MET A 341 -32.41 -18.76 0.88
CA MET A 341 -32.27 -20.13 0.39
C MET A 341 -33.31 -21.10 1.01
N GLY A 342 -34.14 -20.63 1.95
CA GLY A 342 -35.14 -21.47 2.63
C GLY A 342 -34.52 -22.60 3.47
N ILE A 343 -33.37 -22.34 4.09
CA ILE A 343 -32.60 -23.33 4.86
C ILE A 343 -32.85 -23.15 6.36
N GLY A 344 -33.17 -24.25 7.05
CA GLY A 344 -33.26 -24.31 8.50
C GLY A 344 -31.93 -24.68 9.14
N VAL A 345 -31.56 -24.00 10.23
CA VAL A 345 -30.43 -24.38 11.08
C VAL A 345 -30.97 -24.98 12.37
N LYS A 346 -30.48 -26.18 12.75
CA LYS A 346 -30.86 -26.86 14.00
C LYS A 346 -29.64 -27.17 14.86
N CYS A 347 -29.83 -27.13 16.16
CA CYS A 347 -28.85 -27.49 17.18
C CYS A 347 -29.57 -28.26 18.30
N TYR A 348 -29.26 -29.56 18.45
CA TYR A 348 -29.94 -30.43 19.41
C TYR A 348 -29.31 -30.41 20.81
N LEU A 349 -28.26 -29.61 21.03
CA LEU A 349 -27.56 -29.53 22.32
C LEU A 349 -28.49 -29.15 23.50
N GLY A 350 -29.49 -28.31 23.22
CA GLY A 350 -30.50 -27.88 24.20
C GLY A 350 -31.75 -28.75 24.27
N ASP A 351 -31.86 -29.81 23.46
CA ASP A 351 -33.04 -30.68 23.42
C ASP A 351 -33.08 -31.58 24.66
N GLU A 352 -34.20 -31.59 25.39
CA GLU A 352 -34.37 -32.42 26.59
C GLU A 352 -34.24 -33.93 26.27
N ARG A 353 -34.64 -34.35 25.07
CA ARG A 353 -34.49 -35.74 24.61
C ARG A 353 -33.00 -36.10 24.47
N ALA A 354 -32.19 -35.17 23.98
CA ALA A 354 -30.74 -35.38 23.86
C ALA A 354 -30.07 -35.44 25.24
N ALA A 355 -30.54 -34.65 26.21
CA ALA A 355 -30.06 -34.72 27.59
C ALA A 355 -30.39 -36.06 28.27
N ALA A 356 -31.59 -36.58 28.07
CA ALA A 356 -32.00 -37.89 28.56
C ALA A 356 -31.17 -39.03 27.94
N LEU A 357 -31.01 -39.01 26.60
CA LEU A 357 -30.22 -40.00 25.86
C LEU A 357 -28.74 -40.00 26.26
N ALA A 358 -28.17 -38.82 26.49
CA ALA A 358 -26.79 -38.67 26.96
C ALA A 358 -26.58 -39.37 28.31
N LYS A 359 -27.53 -39.19 29.25
CA LYS A 359 -27.50 -39.84 30.57
C LYS A 359 -27.69 -41.36 30.46
N GLU A 360 -28.64 -41.81 29.64
CA GLU A 360 -28.92 -43.24 29.44
C GLU A 360 -27.72 -43.99 28.83
N LYS A 361 -27.08 -43.42 27.82
CA LYS A 361 -26.00 -44.07 27.06
C LYS A 361 -24.60 -43.76 27.58
N GLY A 362 -24.46 -42.89 28.58
CA GLY A 362 -23.16 -42.47 29.13
C GLY A 362 -22.29 -41.69 28.11
N ILE A 363 -22.90 -40.91 27.23
CA ILE A 363 -22.23 -40.11 26.19
C ILE A 363 -22.41 -38.62 26.45
N THR A 364 -21.69 -37.75 25.73
CA THR A 364 -21.88 -36.30 25.88
C THR A 364 -23.21 -35.84 25.28
N ARG A 365 -23.73 -34.69 25.76
CA ARG A 365 -24.96 -34.09 25.22
C ARG A 365 -24.86 -33.76 23.73
N THR A 366 -23.68 -33.35 23.27
CA THR A 366 -23.45 -33.08 21.84
C THR A 366 -23.44 -34.37 21.02
N GLN A 367 -22.90 -35.49 21.52
CA GLN A 367 -23.02 -36.80 20.87
C GLN A 367 -24.48 -37.25 20.75
N ALA A 368 -25.24 -37.19 21.85
CA ALA A 368 -26.65 -37.55 21.84
C ALA A 368 -27.46 -36.68 20.86
N GLY A 369 -27.17 -35.38 20.82
CA GLY A 369 -27.79 -34.45 19.89
C GLY A 369 -27.50 -34.78 18.42
N ILE A 370 -26.25 -35.13 18.08
CA ILE A 370 -25.89 -35.56 16.72
C ILE A 370 -26.56 -36.89 16.34
N ARG A 371 -26.66 -37.83 17.28
CA ARG A 371 -27.36 -39.10 17.04
C ARG A 371 -28.82 -38.89 16.68
N MET A 372 -29.52 -38.04 17.43
CA MET A 372 -30.90 -37.66 17.09
C MET A 372 -30.99 -36.90 15.77
N ALA A 373 -30.07 -35.96 15.53
CA ALA A 373 -30.03 -35.20 14.29
C ALA A 373 -29.84 -36.10 13.07
N ALA A 374 -29.03 -37.15 13.17
CA ALA A 374 -28.83 -38.14 12.10
C ALA A 374 -30.09 -38.98 11.83
N GLU A 375 -30.86 -39.31 12.87
CA GLU A 375 -32.13 -40.02 12.70
C GLU A 375 -33.20 -39.14 12.02
N GLU A 376 -33.28 -37.85 12.37
CA GLU A 376 -34.26 -36.92 11.80
C GLU A 376 -33.82 -36.31 10.45
N HIS A 377 -32.51 -36.13 10.24
CA HIS A 377 -31.91 -35.41 9.11
C HIS A 377 -30.59 -36.06 8.63
N PRO A 378 -30.64 -37.31 8.11
CA PRO A 378 -29.43 -38.04 7.73
C PRO A 378 -28.61 -37.37 6.61
N GLU A 379 -29.27 -36.62 5.72
CA GLU A 379 -28.68 -35.94 4.55
C GLU A 379 -28.20 -34.50 4.80
N ALA A 380 -28.36 -33.98 6.03
CA ALA A 380 -28.06 -32.58 6.32
C ALA A 380 -26.58 -32.21 6.09
N LEU A 381 -26.29 -30.90 6.01
CA LEU A 381 -24.94 -30.38 6.16
C LEU A 381 -24.60 -30.36 7.65
N TYR A 382 -23.56 -31.10 8.06
CA TYR A 382 -23.14 -31.15 9.47
C TYR A 382 -21.94 -30.26 9.74
N VAL A 383 -22.05 -29.43 10.77
CA VAL A 383 -21.11 -28.34 11.07
C VAL A 383 -20.66 -28.44 12.51
N PHE A 384 -19.34 -28.58 12.70
CA PHE A 384 -18.72 -28.79 14.01
C PHE A 384 -17.74 -27.66 14.29
N GLY A 385 -18.08 -26.80 15.26
CA GLY A 385 -17.24 -25.69 15.67
C GLY A 385 -16.58 -25.86 17.04
N ASN A 386 -17.02 -26.82 17.85
CA ASN A 386 -16.54 -26.94 19.23
C ASN A 386 -16.29 -28.39 19.66
N ALA A 387 -17.28 -29.28 19.58
CA ALA A 387 -17.27 -30.57 20.26
C ALA A 387 -16.64 -31.69 19.40
N PRO A 388 -15.39 -32.13 19.68
CA PRO A 388 -14.77 -33.21 18.93
C PRO A 388 -15.54 -34.53 19.07
N THR A 389 -16.10 -34.82 20.24
CA THR A 389 -16.91 -36.03 20.47
C THR A 389 -18.13 -36.09 19.56
N ALA A 390 -18.73 -34.94 19.23
CA ALA A 390 -19.89 -34.86 18.35
C ALA A 390 -19.52 -35.22 16.90
N LEU A 391 -18.36 -34.75 16.45
CA LEU A 391 -17.82 -35.09 15.13
C LEU A 391 -17.48 -36.58 15.03
N MET A 392 -16.85 -37.14 16.08
CA MET A 392 -16.57 -38.58 16.15
C MET A 392 -17.85 -39.42 16.09
N GLU A 393 -18.92 -39.00 16.77
CA GLU A 393 -20.22 -39.66 16.71
C GLU A 393 -20.81 -39.66 15.31
N LEU A 394 -20.74 -38.54 14.58
CA LEU A 394 -21.18 -38.52 13.18
C LEU A 394 -20.37 -39.51 12.33
N CYS A 395 -19.05 -39.54 12.48
CA CYS A 395 -18.20 -40.51 11.77
C CYS A 395 -18.62 -41.97 12.04
N ASP A 396 -18.93 -42.29 13.29
CA ASP A 396 -19.42 -43.62 13.67
C ASP A 396 -20.80 -43.94 13.06
N LEU A 397 -21.69 -42.95 12.95
CA LEU A 397 -23.00 -43.10 12.34
C LEU A 397 -22.91 -43.27 10.83
N ILE A 398 -22.02 -42.54 10.15
CA ILE A 398 -21.75 -42.72 8.71
C ILE A 398 -21.26 -44.14 8.43
N ARG A 399 -20.31 -44.64 9.23
CA ARG A 399 -19.80 -46.02 9.08
C ARG A 399 -20.84 -47.11 9.31
N LYS A 400 -21.89 -46.80 10.08
CA LYS A 400 -23.02 -47.68 10.37
C LYS A 400 -24.18 -47.47 9.41
N GLU A 401 -24.00 -46.67 8.35
CA GLU A 401 -25.02 -46.33 7.36
C GLU A 401 -26.29 -45.71 8.01
N LYS A 402 -26.10 -44.95 9.09
CA LYS A 402 -27.16 -44.22 9.79
C LYS A 402 -27.19 -42.73 9.47
N ALA A 403 -26.17 -42.22 8.78
CA ALA A 403 -26.07 -40.84 8.34
C ALA A 403 -25.38 -40.81 6.96
N HIS A 404 -25.86 -39.97 6.06
CA HIS A 404 -25.33 -39.77 4.72
C HIS A 404 -25.25 -38.27 4.42
N PRO A 405 -24.45 -37.51 5.19
CA PRO A 405 -24.50 -36.07 5.13
C PRO A 405 -24.09 -35.56 3.75
N CYS A 406 -24.76 -34.51 3.26
CA CYS A 406 -24.39 -33.90 1.98
C CYS A 406 -23.02 -33.20 2.03
N GLY A 407 -22.55 -32.87 3.24
CA GLY A 407 -21.22 -32.35 3.50
C GLY A 407 -20.88 -32.26 4.98
N ILE A 408 -19.60 -32.02 5.27
CA ILE A 408 -19.08 -31.90 6.64
C ILE A 408 -18.16 -30.68 6.77
N ILE A 409 -18.41 -29.82 7.75
CA ILE A 409 -17.46 -28.77 8.18
C ILE A 409 -16.87 -29.19 9.53
N ALA A 410 -15.60 -29.53 9.54
CA ALA A 410 -14.85 -29.99 10.70
C ALA A 410 -13.88 -28.92 11.21
N ALA A 411 -14.38 -28.04 12.08
CA ALA A 411 -13.59 -27.02 12.76
C ALA A 411 -13.71 -27.06 14.30
N PRO A 412 -13.76 -28.24 14.99
CA PRO A 412 -13.72 -28.25 16.45
C PRO A 412 -12.40 -27.65 16.96
N VAL A 413 -12.46 -26.99 18.11
CA VAL A 413 -11.33 -26.33 18.76
C VAL A 413 -11.05 -26.98 20.12
N GLY A 414 -9.78 -27.02 20.51
CA GLY A 414 -9.37 -27.51 21.82
C GLY A 414 -8.14 -28.40 21.80
N PHE A 415 -7.92 -29.09 22.91
CA PHE A 415 -6.66 -29.80 23.18
C PHE A 415 -6.80 -31.31 23.31
N VAL A 416 -8.03 -31.83 23.46
CA VAL A 416 -8.30 -33.25 23.71
C VAL A 416 -9.20 -33.78 22.59
N HIS A 417 -8.77 -34.85 21.92
CA HIS A 417 -9.49 -35.53 20.81
C HIS A 417 -9.80 -34.67 19.56
N VAL A 418 -9.32 -33.43 19.49
CA VAL A 418 -9.64 -32.50 18.39
C VAL A 418 -9.00 -32.92 17.08
N CYS A 419 -7.69 -33.17 17.08
CA CYS A 419 -6.97 -33.58 15.87
C CYS A 419 -7.49 -34.94 15.37
N GLU A 420 -7.71 -35.88 16.30
CA GLU A 420 -8.23 -37.21 16.03
C GLU A 420 -9.63 -37.14 15.39
N SER A 421 -10.53 -36.33 15.94
CA SER A 421 -11.88 -36.16 15.40
C SER A 421 -11.88 -35.64 13.96
N LYS A 422 -10.97 -34.71 13.62
CA LYS A 422 -10.81 -34.17 12.26
C LYS A 422 -10.22 -35.21 11.31
N HIS A 423 -9.25 -35.99 11.78
CA HIS A 423 -8.68 -37.08 11.01
C HIS A 423 -9.71 -38.17 10.68
N MET A 424 -10.65 -38.46 11.59
CA MET A 424 -11.72 -39.44 11.36
C MET A 424 -12.65 -39.07 10.20
N VAL A 425 -12.71 -37.80 9.80
CA VAL A 425 -13.53 -37.35 8.65
C VAL A 425 -12.85 -37.65 7.31
N LYS A 426 -11.51 -37.65 7.27
CA LYS A 426 -10.73 -37.75 6.02
C LYS A 426 -11.08 -38.99 5.19
N PRO A 427 -11.24 -40.21 5.76
CA PRO A 427 -11.57 -41.42 5.00
C PRO A 427 -12.88 -41.36 4.20
N PHE A 428 -13.83 -40.48 4.53
CA PHE A 428 -15.09 -40.35 3.80
C PHE A 428 -14.92 -39.54 2.51
N GLY A 429 -14.13 -40.05 1.56
CA GLY A 429 -13.77 -39.36 0.31
C GLY A 429 -14.94 -39.01 -0.63
N HIS A 430 -16.10 -39.63 -0.44
CA HIS A 430 -17.31 -39.37 -1.22
C HIS A 430 -18.16 -38.21 -0.67
N ILE A 431 -17.83 -37.69 0.52
CA ILE A 431 -18.57 -36.62 1.19
C ILE A 431 -17.73 -35.33 1.09
N PRO A 432 -18.23 -34.26 0.43
CA PRO A 432 -17.54 -32.97 0.39
C PRO A 432 -17.27 -32.44 1.80
N LYS A 433 -16.04 -32.00 2.07
CA LYS A 433 -15.69 -31.52 3.42
C LYS A 433 -14.72 -30.33 3.43
N LEU A 434 -14.84 -29.54 4.47
CA LEU A 434 -13.90 -28.50 4.86
C LEU A 434 -13.37 -28.84 6.25
N ILE A 435 -12.04 -28.91 6.41
CA ILE A 435 -11.38 -29.28 7.66
C ILE A 435 -10.40 -28.18 8.03
N VAL A 436 -10.49 -27.69 9.27
CA VAL A 436 -9.46 -26.81 9.83
C VAL A 436 -8.51 -27.71 10.62
N GLU A 437 -7.34 -28.02 10.07
CA GLU A 437 -6.38 -28.96 10.63
C GLU A 437 -5.83 -28.53 12.00
N GLY A 438 -5.28 -29.49 12.74
CA GLY A 438 -4.68 -29.26 14.05
C GLY A 438 -5.70 -28.92 15.15
N ARG A 439 -5.30 -28.09 16.10
CA ARG A 439 -6.11 -27.75 17.30
C ARG A 439 -6.97 -26.51 17.14
N LYS A 440 -6.67 -25.66 16.15
CA LYS A 440 -7.41 -24.44 15.86
C LYS A 440 -8.78 -24.78 15.27
N GLY A 441 -9.74 -23.90 15.48
CA GLY A 441 -11.13 -24.10 15.12
C GLY A 441 -12.00 -23.06 15.81
N GLY A 442 -13.29 -23.33 15.91
CA GLY A 442 -14.20 -22.50 16.67
C GLY A 442 -15.57 -22.39 16.01
N SER A 443 -16.58 -22.07 16.81
CA SER A 443 -17.95 -21.85 16.32
C SER A 443 -18.05 -20.71 15.31
N ASN A 444 -17.28 -19.63 15.51
CA ASN A 444 -17.19 -18.52 14.57
C ASN A 444 -16.61 -18.96 13.22
N LEU A 445 -15.52 -19.73 13.23
CA LEU A 445 -14.88 -20.23 12.02
C LEU A 445 -15.80 -21.22 11.29
N ALA A 446 -16.42 -22.16 12.01
CA ALA A 446 -17.37 -23.10 11.42
C ALA A 446 -18.56 -22.38 10.76
N ALA A 447 -19.14 -21.40 11.44
CA ALA A 447 -20.24 -20.59 10.90
C ALA A 447 -19.81 -19.76 9.69
N THR A 448 -18.61 -19.18 9.72
CA THR A 448 -18.03 -18.45 8.60
C THR A 448 -17.82 -19.33 7.37
N LEU A 449 -17.38 -20.58 7.55
CA LEU A 449 -17.22 -21.52 6.43
C LEU A 449 -18.58 -21.91 5.82
N VAL A 450 -19.63 -22.02 6.64
CA VAL A 450 -21.02 -22.11 6.13
C VAL A 450 -21.37 -20.86 5.33
N ASN A 451 -21.12 -19.67 5.86
CA ASN A 451 -21.43 -18.41 5.17
C ASN A 451 -20.70 -18.31 3.82
N ALA A 452 -19.44 -18.77 3.74
CA ALA A 452 -18.69 -18.84 2.50
C ALA A 452 -19.39 -19.75 1.46
N ILE A 453 -19.88 -20.92 1.90
CA ILE A 453 -20.67 -21.82 1.04
C ILE A 453 -21.96 -21.12 0.58
N LEU A 454 -22.73 -20.51 1.47
CA LEU A 454 -24.03 -19.89 1.16
C LEU A 454 -23.93 -18.63 0.26
N THR A 455 -22.72 -18.13 0.03
CA THR A 455 -22.42 -16.92 -0.76
C THR A 455 -21.38 -17.18 -1.85
N PHE A 456 -21.23 -18.44 -2.28
CA PHE A 456 -20.21 -18.80 -3.27
C PHE A 456 -20.43 -18.10 -4.63
N ASP A 457 -21.65 -17.72 -4.97
CA ASP A 457 -21.96 -16.92 -6.17
C ASP A 457 -21.30 -15.53 -6.18
N ASP A 458 -20.95 -15.00 -5.01
CA ASP A 458 -20.24 -13.72 -4.90
C ASP A 458 -18.71 -13.84 -5.08
N ALA A 459 -18.18 -15.08 -5.16
CA ALA A 459 -16.74 -15.35 -5.22
C ALA A 459 -16.08 -14.82 -6.50
N GLU A 460 -16.77 -14.91 -7.63
CA GLU A 460 -16.24 -14.52 -8.95
C GLU A 460 -15.96 -13.02 -9.03
N GLN A 461 -16.79 -12.20 -8.36
CA GLN A 461 -16.64 -10.75 -8.31
C GLN A 461 -15.88 -10.25 -7.08
N LEU A 462 -15.50 -11.17 -6.17
CA LEU A 462 -14.91 -10.84 -4.87
C LEU A 462 -15.76 -9.82 -4.08
N LYS A 463 -17.09 -10.00 -4.09
CA LYS A 463 -18.06 -9.07 -3.49
C LYS A 463 -18.75 -9.67 -2.25
N PRO A 464 -18.05 -9.89 -1.13
CA PRO A 464 -18.68 -10.42 0.07
C PRO A 464 -19.70 -9.43 0.65
N GLY A 465 -20.56 -9.93 1.53
CA GLY A 465 -21.34 -9.10 2.44
C GLY A 465 -22.76 -8.71 1.97
N ARG A 466 -23.31 -9.37 0.94
CA ARG A 466 -24.68 -9.16 0.46
C ARG A 466 -25.78 -9.39 1.51
N ASP A 467 -25.52 -10.31 2.45
CA ASP A 467 -26.47 -10.75 3.47
C ASP A 467 -26.04 -10.32 4.90
N VAL A 468 -25.32 -9.19 5.01
CA VAL A 468 -24.83 -8.60 6.28
C VAL A 468 -25.84 -7.66 6.90
#